data_AF-A0A2V7HLF4-F1
#
_entry.id   AF-A0A2V7HLF4-F1
#
_cell.length_a   1.000
_cell.length_b   1.000
_cell.length_c   1.000
_cell.angle_alpha   90.00
_cell.angle_beta   90.00
_cell.angle_gamma   90.00
#
_symmetry.space_group_name_H-M   'P 1'
#
loop_
_entity.id
_entity.type
_entity.pdbx_description
1 polymer ?
#
loop_
_entity_poly.entity_id
_entity_poly.type
_entity_poly.pdbx_seq_one_letter_code
_entity_poly.pdbx_strand_id
1 'polypeptide(L)'
;SGDYPAALDRVVTLADWKGFEARRAEARRRGRYRGIGLSNYLELNTGAPRERAEITVRPDGGIDVVIGTLSSGQGHETSFAQLLVEWFGVELAQVRLLTGDTDVARVGGGSHSGRSMRQAGVVMAKASDAIVERGTRIAAWLMEAAAADIEFTRGRFAVKGTDRSVGIFEVAAAALRPDAPDGLGGPLAGEGDETISTPSFPYGCAVCEVEVDPETGVVEVVRWTCVDDCGRAVNPMILHGQTHGGIAAGVGQALWEECHYDEQTGQSASATFMEYVLPRADMLPMFTTEISEVPSTSNPLGLRGGGEGGTTPALAATINAVVDALAELGVEHLEMPATPERVWRAIQAARRP
;
A
#
# COMPACT_ATOMS: atom_id res chain seq x y z
N SER A 1 -14.17 5.54 -8.36
CA SER A 1 -14.62 6.53 -7.36
C SER A 1 -13.45 7.37 -6.91
N GLY A 2 -13.67 8.60 -6.46
CA GLY A 2 -12.64 9.45 -5.86
C GLY A 2 -13.14 10.86 -5.55
N ASP A 3 -12.61 11.46 -4.49
CA ASP A 3 -12.84 12.84 -4.08
C ASP A 3 -11.51 13.61 -4.10
N TYR A 4 -11.08 13.96 -5.31
CA TYR A 4 -9.80 14.65 -5.54
C TYR A 4 -9.76 16.05 -4.90
N PRO A 5 -10.83 16.87 -4.98
CA PRO A 5 -10.85 18.16 -4.29
C PRO A 5 -10.64 18.03 -2.78
N ALA A 6 -11.30 17.06 -2.12
CA ALA A 6 -11.12 16.87 -0.68
C ALA A 6 -9.67 16.47 -0.32
N ALA A 7 -9.03 15.59 -1.10
CA ALA A 7 -7.64 15.22 -0.89
C ALA A 7 -6.68 16.43 -1.06
N LEU A 8 -6.91 17.25 -2.08
CA LEU A 8 -6.15 18.48 -2.31
C LEU A 8 -6.34 19.48 -1.17
N ASP A 9 -7.59 19.80 -0.82
CA ASP A 9 -7.93 20.73 0.26
C ASP A 9 -7.33 20.28 1.59
N ARG A 10 -7.30 18.96 1.82
CA ARG A 10 -6.71 18.38 3.03
C ARG A 10 -5.20 18.56 3.06
N VAL A 11 -4.48 18.21 1.98
CA VAL A 11 -3.02 18.31 1.97
C VAL A 11 -2.55 19.76 2.07
N VAL A 12 -3.20 20.71 1.41
CA VAL A 12 -2.79 22.13 1.47
C VAL A 12 -3.04 22.73 2.86
N THR A 13 -4.07 22.24 3.57
CA THR A 13 -4.33 22.59 4.96
C THR A 13 -3.25 22.02 5.88
N LEU A 14 -2.93 20.73 5.75
CA LEU A 14 -1.90 20.05 6.56
C LEU A 14 -0.49 20.60 6.31
N ALA A 15 -0.19 20.97 5.08
CA ALA A 15 1.07 21.58 4.69
C ALA A 15 1.21 23.03 5.17
N ASP A 16 0.13 23.63 5.72
CA ASP A 16 0.06 25.05 6.03
C ASP A 16 0.50 25.90 4.81
N TRP A 17 -0.21 25.69 3.69
CA TRP A 17 0.09 26.36 2.41
C TRP A 17 0.07 27.89 2.56
N LYS A 18 -0.90 28.42 3.32
CA LYS A 18 -1.05 29.87 3.53
C LYS A 18 0.12 30.48 4.31
N GLY A 19 0.77 29.72 5.19
CA GLY A 19 1.94 30.16 5.95
C GLY A 19 3.26 30.10 5.17
N PHE A 20 3.27 29.56 3.95
CA PHE A 20 4.50 29.30 3.20
C PHE A 20 5.32 30.58 2.92
N GLU A 21 4.69 31.67 2.49
CA GLU A 21 5.42 32.91 2.17
C GLU A 21 6.17 33.49 3.38
N ALA A 22 5.63 33.30 4.60
CA ALA A 22 6.34 33.69 5.82
C ALA A 22 7.60 32.84 6.05
N ARG A 23 7.54 31.54 5.75
CA ARG A 23 8.69 30.62 5.82
C ARG A 23 9.71 30.94 4.72
N ARG A 24 9.26 31.27 3.50
CA ARG A 24 10.13 31.70 2.41
C ARG A 24 10.89 32.97 2.76
N ALA A 25 10.21 33.97 3.32
CA ALA A 25 10.84 35.21 3.77
C ALA A 25 11.84 34.97 4.92
N GLU A 26 11.58 34.00 5.80
CA GLU A 26 12.51 33.59 6.85
C GLU A 26 13.78 32.95 6.28
N ALA A 27 13.64 31.99 5.37
CA ALA A 27 14.76 31.34 4.70
C ALA A 27 15.63 32.34 3.92
N ARG A 28 14.99 33.33 3.27
CA ARG A 28 15.68 34.44 2.61
C ARG A 28 16.59 35.22 3.55
N ARG A 29 16.17 35.48 4.79
CA ARG A 29 17.01 36.14 5.80
C ARG A 29 18.23 35.30 6.20
N ARG A 30 18.13 33.97 6.08
CA ARG A 30 19.25 33.02 6.25
C ARG A 30 20.09 32.84 4.98
N GLY A 31 19.81 33.58 3.91
CA GLY A 31 20.52 33.46 2.63
C GLY A 31 20.13 32.22 1.82
N ARG A 32 19.01 31.56 2.14
CA ARG A 32 18.52 30.37 1.43
C ARG A 32 17.39 30.72 0.47
N TYR A 33 17.27 29.94 -0.61
CA TYR A 33 16.12 29.94 -1.51
C TYR A 33 15.14 28.87 -1.01
N ARG A 34 13.89 29.22 -0.72
CA ARG A 34 12.89 28.23 -0.26
C ARG A 34 11.76 28.11 -1.27
N GLY A 35 11.43 26.88 -1.63
CA GLY A 35 10.39 26.56 -2.58
C GLY A 35 9.36 25.58 -2.05
N ILE A 36 8.18 25.58 -2.66
CA ILE A 36 7.07 24.67 -2.40
C ILE A 36 6.64 24.02 -3.71
N GLY A 37 6.51 22.71 -3.69
CA GLY A 37 6.06 21.91 -4.82
C GLY A 37 4.84 21.09 -4.44
N LEU A 38 3.90 21.00 -5.37
CA LEU A 38 2.69 20.21 -5.23
C LEU A 38 2.61 19.18 -6.35
N SER A 39 2.17 17.98 -6.03
CA SER A 39 1.88 16.94 -7.02
C SER A 39 0.60 16.20 -6.64
N ASN A 40 -0.41 16.35 -7.49
CA ASN A 40 -1.57 15.45 -7.49
C ASN A 40 -1.23 14.26 -8.37
N TYR A 41 -1.62 13.06 -7.93
CA TYR A 41 -1.41 11.85 -8.71
C TYR A 41 -2.68 11.00 -8.80
N LEU A 42 -2.75 10.21 -9.86
CA LEU A 42 -3.71 9.14 -10.08
C LEU A 42 -2.92 7.95 -10.61
N GLU A 43 -2.91 6.85 -9.88
CA GLU A 43 -2.25 5.63 -10.30
C GLU A 43 -3.17 4.77 -11.18
N LEU A 44 -2.55 3.86 -11.94
CA LEU A 44 -3.23 2.78 -12.62
C LEU A 44 -2.69 1.45 -12.11
N ASN A 45 -3.45 0.80 -11.23
CA ASN A 45 -3.13 -0.55 -10.77
C ASN A 45 -3.88 -1.57 -11.63
N THR A 46 -3.14 -2.44 -12.33
CA THR A 46 -3.68 -3.57 -13.12
C THR A 46 -3.04 -4.86 -12.64
N GLY A 47 -1.73 -5.00 -12.84
CA GLY A 47 -0.94 -6.19 -12.49
C GLY A 47 -1.38 -7.44 -13.25
N ALA A 48 -0.80 -8.60 -12.91
CA ALA A 48 -1.29 -9.88 -13.41
C ALA A 48 -2.75 -10.07 -12.96
N PRO A 49 -3.70 -10.45 -13.83
CA PRO A 49 -5.12 -10.34 -13.50
C PRO A 49 -5.66 -11.53 -12.70
N ARG A 50 -5.00 -12.69 -12.74
CA ARG A 50 -5.46 -13.89 -12.06
C ARG A 50 -4.85 -14.03 -10.67
N GLU A 51 -5.66 -14.32 -9.68
CA GLU A 51 -5.22 -14.66 -8.33
C GLU A 51 -6.04 -15.83 -7.79
N ARG A 52 -5.46 -16.60 -6.87
CA ARG A 52 -6.15 -17.72 -6.22
C ARG A 52 -5.79 -17.79 -4.74
N ALA A 53 -6.80 -18.02 -3.90
CA ALA A 53 -6.63 -18.29 -2.49
C ALA A 53 -7.33 -19.60 -2.12
N GLU A 54 -6.64 -20.44 -1.35
CA GLU A 54 -7.22 -21.60 -0.68
C GLU A 54 -7.13 -21.38 0.83
N ILE A 55 -8.24 -21.51 1.53
CA ILE A 55 -8.29 -21.37 2.98
C ILE A 55 -8.73 -22.69 3.58
N THR A 56 -8.03 -23.16 4.61
CA THR A 56 -8.40 -24.37 5.36
C THR A 56 -8.48 -24.06 6.84
N VAL A 57 -9.63 -24.31 7.45
CA VAL A 57 -9.81 -24.25 8.91
C VAL A 57 -9.43 -25.61 9.50
N ARG A 58 -8.44 -25.60 10.39
CA ARG A 58 -7.91 -26.79 11.04
C ARG A 58 -8.63 -27.07 12.36
N PRO A 59 -8.86 -28.35 12.73
CA PRO A 59 -9.51 -28.70 13.99
C PRO A 59 -8.77 -28.25 15.25
N ASP A 60 -7.45 -28.01 15.15
CA ASP A 60 -6.59 -27.60 16.25
C ASP A 60 -6.65 -26.09 16.56
N GLY A 61 -7.54 -25.35 15.90
CA GLY A 61 -7.69 -23.91 16.11
C GLY A 61 -6.91 -23.04 15.15
N GLY A 62 -6.23 -23.62 14.15
CA GLY A 62 -5.51 -22.87 13.13
C GLY A 62 -6.30 -22.63 11.84
N ILE A 63 -5.91 -21.62 11.07
CA ILE A 63 -6.40 -21.35 9.72
C ILE A 63 -5.19 -21.19 8.80
N ASP A 64 -5.10 -22.04 7.79
CA ASP A 64 -4.06 -21.94 6.77
C ASP A 64 -4.62 -21.22 5.54
N VAL A 65 -3.86 -20.26 5.03
CA VAL A 65 -4.18 -19.48 3.84
C VAL A 65 -3.08 -19.67 2.82
N VAL A 66 -3.36 -20.37 1.73
CA VAL A 66 -2.45 -20.48 0.58
C VAL A 66 -2.82 -19.39 -0.42
N ILE A 67 -1.84 -18.58 -0.83
CA ILE A 67 -2.06 -17.52 -1.82
C ILE A 67 -0.84 -17.33 -2.72
N GLY A 68 -1.08 -16.92 -3.96
CA GLY A 68 -0.05 -16.72 -4.98
C GLY A 68 0.66 -15.37 -4.96
N THR A 69 0.33 -14.49 -4.01
CA THR A 69 1.07 -13.24 -3.75
C THR A 69 2.28 -13.52 -2.87
N LEU A 70 3.33 -12.69 -2.96
CA LEU A 70 4.56 -12.88 -2.19
C LEU A 70 4.98 -11.55 -1.56
N SER A 71 5.13 -11.52 -0.24
CA SER A 71 5.61 -10.31 0.43
C SER A 71 7.12 -10.18 0.31
N SER A 72 7.59 -8.95 0.12
CA SER A 72 8.96 -8.51 0.27
C SER A 72 9.08 -7.37 1.29
N GLY A 73 8.13 -7.29 2.24
CA GLY A 73 8.12 -6.28 3.32
C GLY A 73 6.81 -5.47 3.44
N GLN A 74 5.79 -5.77 2.62
CA GLN A 74 4.52 -5.04 2.59
C GLN A 74 3.55 -5.47 3.71
N GLY A 75 3.92 -6.49 4.49
CA GLY A 75 3.13 -6.97 5.63
C GLY A 75 1.86 -7.71 5.21
N HIS A 76 1.96 -8.58 4.21
CA HIS A 76 0.84 -9.42 3.76
C HIS A 76 0.39 -10.39 4.86
N GLU A 77 1.34 -10.97 5.60
CA GLU A 77 1.10 -11.91 6.70
C GLU A 77 0.17 -11.31 7.76
N THR A 78 0.32 -10.01 8.03
CA THR A 78 -0.52 -9.28 8.99
C THR A 78 -1.83 -8.84 8.34
N SER A 79 -1.77 -8.14 7.20
CA SER A 79 -2.94 -7.47 6.65
C SER A 79 -3.97 -8.45 6.08
N PHE A 80 -3.54 -9.56 5.49
CA PHE A 80 -4.46 -10.60 5.03
C PHE A 80 -5.09 -11.35 6.20
N ALA A 81 -4.31 -11.62 7.25
CA ALA A 81 -4.85 -12.22 8.46
C ALA A 81 -5.89 -11.32 9.15
N GLN A 82 -5.70 -9.99 9.14
CA GLN A 82 -6.70 -9.05 9.67
C GLN A 82 -8.06 -9.12 8.95
N LEU A 83 -8.09 -9.41 7.65
CA LEU A 83 -9.34 -9.66 6.93
C LEU A 83 -10.03 -10.94 7.44
N LEU A 84 -9.27 -12.00 7.71
CA LEU A 84 -9.84 -13.23 8.27
C LEU A 84 -10.28 -13.07 9.74
N VAL A 85 -9.57 -12.24 10.52
CA VAL A 85 -10.01 -11.84 11.87
C VAL A 85 -11.35 -11.12 11.79
N GLU A 86 -11.53 -10.22 10.82
CA GLU A 86 -12.79 -9.51 10.60
C GLU A 86 -13.92 -10.48 10.21
N TRP A 87 -13.69 -11.35 9.23
CA TRP A 87 -14.71 -12.23 8.68
C TRP A 87 -15.05 -13.42 9.58
N PHE A 88 -14.04 -14.04 10.19
CA PHE A 88 -14.21 -15.23 11.03
C PHE A 88 -14.17 -14.95 12.53
N GLY A 89 -13.87 -13.73 12.99
CA GLY A 89 -13.80 -13.43 14.42
C GLY A 89 -12.76 -14.26 15.20
N VAL A 90 -11.71 -14.72 14.51
CA VAL A 90 -10.59 -15.47 15.09
C VAL A 90 -9.49 -14.53 15.56
N GLU A 91 -8.53 -15.06 16.32
CA GLU A 91 -7.33 -14.32 16.70
C GLU A 91 -6.29 -14.31 15.58
N LEU A 92 -5.52 -13.21 15.47
CA LEU A 92 -4.50 -13.06 14.43
C LEU A 92 -3.48 -14.21 14.45
N ALA A 93 -3.09 -14.68 15.64
CA ALA A 93 -2.14 -15.77 15.83
C ALA A 93 -2.65 -17.14 15.33
N GLN A 94 -3.95 -17.27 15.06
CA GLN A 94 -4.53 -18.49 14.51
C GLN A 94 -4.40 -18.56 12.99
N VAL A 95 -4.10 -17.45 12.32
CA VAL A 95 -3.99 -17.40 10.86
C VAL A 95 -2.54 -17.57 10.44
N ARG A 96 -2.30 -18.53 9.56
CA ARG A 96 -0.98 -18.80 8.95
C ARG A 96 -1.07 -18.61 7.45
N LEU A 97 -0.28 -17.68 6.93
CA LEU A 97 -0.12 -17.46 5.50
C LEU A 97 0.96 -18.39 4.94
N LEU A 98 0.65 -19.11 3.87
CA LEU A 98 1.52 -20.05 3.16
C LEU A 98 1.79 -19.50 1.75
N THR A 99 2.99 -18.97 1.54
CA THR A 99 3.43 -18.31 0.29
C THR A 99 4.86 -18.71 -0.05
N GLY A 100 5.30 -18.45 -1.28
CA GLY A 100 6.70 -18.61 -1.69
C GLY A 100 7.13 -20.02 -2.10
N ASP A 101 6.30 -21.04 -1.87
CA ASP A 101 6.49 -22.42 -2.35
C ASP A 101 5.47 -22.75 -3.45
N THR A 102 5.93 -22.96 -4.69
CA THR A 102 5.08 -23.25 -5.85
C THR A 102 4.51 -24.67 -5.86
N ASP A 103 5.04 -25.59 -5.03
CA ASP A 103 4.42 -26.91 -4.84
C ASP A 103 3.11 -26.78 -4.02
N VAL A 104 3.00 -25.71 -3.22
CA VAL A 104 1.84 -25.34 -2.40
C VAL A 104 0.99 -24.29 -3.12
N ALA A 105 1.51 -23.09 -3.38
CA ALA A 105 0.83 -22.00 -4.07
C ALA A 105 0.97 -22.14 -5.60
N ARG A 106 0.13 -22.98 -6.20
CA ARG A 106 0.22 -23.37 -7.62
C ARG A 106 -0.22 -22.30 -8.61
N VAL A 107 -1.01 -21.34 -8.18
CA VAL A 107 -1.58 -20.27 -9.00
C VAL A 107 -1.36 -18.95 -8.29
N GLY A 108 -0.90 -17.94 -9.03
CA GLY A 108 -0.61 -16.63 -8.48
C GLY A 108 -0.10 -15.66 -9.53
N GLY A 109 -0.36 -14.37 -9.29
CA GLY A 109 0.22 -13.30 -10.10
C GLY A 109 1.46 -12.65 -9.48
N GLY A 110 1.91 -13.10 -8.30
CA GLY A 110 2.97 -12.43 -7.55
C GLY A 110 2.56 -11.06 -7.02
N SER A 111 3.52 -10.24 -6.60
CA SER A 111 3.25 -8.95 -5.96
C SER A 111 3.96 -7.81 -6.66
N HIS A 112 3.18 -6.93 -7.28
CA HIS A 112 3.60 -5.76 -8.05
C HIS A 112 2.39 -4.87 -8.38
N SER A 113 2.61 -3.65 -8.87
CA SER A 113 1.56 -2.79 -9.46
C SER A 113 0.32 -2.60 -8.57
N GLY A 114 0.51 -2.40 -7.26
CA GLY A 114 -0.57 -2.25 -6.28
C GLY A 114 -1.60 -3.39 -6.22
N ARG A 115 -1.30 -4.59 -6.74
CA ARG A 115 -2.32 -5.63 -6.95
C ARG A 115 -2.66 -6.48 -5.73
N SER A 116 -1.71 -6.66 -4.80
CA SER A 116 -1.77 -7.72 -3.78
C SER A 116 -3.04 -7.67 -2.95
N MET A 117 -3.25 -6.60 -2.17
CA MET A 117 -4.41 -6.48 -1.26
C MET A 117 -5.76 -6.51 -1.98
N ARG A 118 -5.86 -5.79 -3.09
CA ARG A 118 -7.12 -5.68 -3.83
C ARG A 118 -7.57 -6.98 -4.49
N GLN A 119 -6.64 -7.81 -4.97
CA GLN A 119 -6.95 -9.09 -5.60
C GLN A 119 -7.06 -10.19 -4.54
N ALA A 120 -6.09 -10.27 -3.62
CA ALA A 120 -6.10 -11.21 -2.50
C ALA A 120 -7.39 -11.11 -1.67
N GLY A 121 -7.83 -9.89 -1.35
CA GLY A 121 -9.06 -9.69 -0.60
C GLY A 121 -10.27 -10.33 -1.28
N VAL A 122 -10.40 -10.21 -2.61
CA VAL A 122 -11.54 -10.77 -3.35
C VAL A 122 -11.53 -12.30 -3.31
N VAL A 123 -10.39 -12.92 -3.59
CA VAL A 123 -10.30 -14.39 -3.62
C VAL A 123 -10.39 -14.99 -2.23
N MET A 124 -9.85 -14.34 -1.20
CA MET A 124 -9.99 -14.77 0.19
C MET A 124 -11.43 -14.61 0.70
N ALA A 125 -12.15 -13.56 0.29
CA ALA A 125 -13.57 -13.41 0.62
C ALA A 125 -14.39 -14.56 0.03
N LYS A 126 -14.17 -14.90 -1.26
CA LYS A 126 -14.83 -16.04 -1.92
C LYS A 126 -14.52 -17.38 -1.24
N ALA A 127 -13.25 -17.62 -0.91
CA ALA A 127 -12.85 -18.81 -0.14
C ALA A 127 -13.53 -18.84 1.24
N SER A 128 -13.67 -17.69 1.88
CA SER A 128 -14.33 -17.56 3.18
C SER A 128 -15.83 -17.83 3.11
N ASP A 129 -16.51 -17.32 2.08
CA ASP A 129 -17.93 -17.59 1.83
C ASP A 129 -18.18 -19.09 1.62
N ALA A 130 -17.33 -19.77 0.86
CA ALA A 130 -17.42 -21.22 0.65
C ALA A 130 -17.23 -22.01 1.96
N ILE A 131 -16.33 -21.56 2.84
CA ILE A 131 -16.16 -22.13 4.19
C ILE A 131 -17.41 -21.94 5.03
N VAL A 132 -18.01 -20.75 5.01
CA VAL A 132 -19.22 -20.45 5.79
C VAL A 132 -20.41 -21.25 5.26
N GLU A 133 -20.58 -21.38 3.94
CA GLU A 133 -21.65 -22.19 3.33
C GLU A 133 -21.53 -23.66 3.75
N ARG A 134 -20.34 -24.24 3.61
CA ARG A 134 -20.09 -25.63 4.01
C ARG A 134 -20.22 -25.81 5.52
N GLY A 135 -19.65 -24.90 6.30
CA GLY A 135 -19.69 -24.91 7.75
C GLY A 135 -21.11 -24.81 8.29
N THR A 136 -21.98 -24.04 7.63
CA THR A 136 -23.41 -23.93 7.94
C THR A 136 -24.10 -25.28 7.85
N ARG A 137 -23.84 -26.07 6.80
CA ARG A 137 -24.43 -27.40 6.63
C ARG A 137 -23.94 -28.40 7.68
N ILE A 138 -22.66 -28.34 8.04
CA ILE A 138 -22.08 -29.21 9.08
C ILE A 138 -22.61 -28.81 10.47
N ALA A 139 -22.71 -27.51 10.76
CA ALA A 139 -23.27 -26.99 12.00
C ALA A 139 -24.75 -27.35 12.15
N ALA A 140 -25.52 -27.28 11.06
CA ALA A 140 -26.91 -27.73 11.02
C ALA A 140 -27.06 -29.21 11.38
N TRP A 141 -26.20 -30.07 10.83
CA TRP A 141 -26.14 -31.48 11.19
C TRP A 141 -25.79 -31.69 12.67
N LEU A 142 -24.73 -31.03 13.17
CA LEU A 142 -24.31 -31.13 14.57
C LEU A 142 -25.39 -30.70 15.56
N MET A 143 -26.18 -29.69 15.19
CA MET A 143 -27.21 -29.13 16.05
C MET A 143 -28.60 -29.69 15.75
N GLU A 144 -28.74 -30.66 14.84
CA GLU A 144 -30.03 -31.22 14.42
C GLU A 144 -31.05 -30.12 14.05
N ALA A 145 -30.59 -29.12 13.30
CA ALA A 145 -31.36 -27.96 12.87
C ALA A 145 -31.41 -27.87 11.34
N ALA A 146 -32.34 -27.08 10.80
CA ALA A 146 -32.35 -26.78 9.37
C ALA A 146 -31.22 -25.80 9.04
N ALA A 147 -30.52 -26.01 7.91
CA ALA A 147 -29.43 -25.12 7.49
C ALA A 147 -29.87 -23.66 7.29
N ALA A 148 -31.13 -23.44 6.89
CA ALA A 148 -31.70 -22.09 6.74
C ALA A 148 -31.85 -21.33 8.07
N ASP A 149 -31.87 -22.07 9.19
CA ASP A 149 -31.99 -21.52 10.54
C ASP A 149 -30.61 -21.29 11.18
N ILE A 150 -29.52 -21.61 10.48
CA ILE A 150 -28.16 -21.34 10.95
C ILE A 150 -27.71 -19.96 10.46
N GLU A 151 -27.14 -19.19 11.36
CA GLU A 151 -26.42 -17.96 11.05
C GLU A 151 -24.96 -18.09 11.48
N PHE A 152 -24.06 -17.51 10.69
CA PHE A 152 -22.65 -17.41 11.03
C PHE A 152 -22.33 -15.99 11.46
N THR A 153 -21.70 -15.83 12.61
CA THR A 153 -21.19 -14.54 13.08
C THR A 153 -19.95 -14.76 13.93
N ARG A 154 -18.86 -14.10 13.54
CA ARG A 154 -17.60 -14.04 14.32
C ARG A 154 -17.14 -15.42 14.82
N GLY A 155 -17.08 -16.39 13.92
CA GLY A 155 -16.45 -17.69 14.21
C GLY A 155 -17.38 -18.69 14.86
N ARG A 156 -18.67 -18.35 14.99
CA ARG A 156 -19.71 -19.24 15.52
C ARG A 156 -20.86 -19.37 14.55
N PHE A 157 -21.36 -20.60 14.46
CA PHE A 157 -22.61 -20.95 13.80
C PHE A 157 -23.67 -21.11 14.89
N ALA A 158 -24.76 -20.35 14.83
CA ALA A 158 -25.83 -20.35 15.82
C ALA A 158 -27.19 -20.66 15.17
N VAL A 159 -28.08 -21.31 15.92
CA VAL A 159 -29.47 -21.51 15.49
C VAL A 159 -30.29 -20.26 15.86
N LYS A 160 -30.92 -19.63 14.88
CA LYS A 160 -31.71 -18.40 15.04
C LYS A 160 -32.73 -18.52 16.18
N GLY A 161 -32.75 -17.51 17.05
CA GLY A 161 -33.71 -17.44 18.15
C GLY A 161 -33.42 -18.38 19.32
N THR A 162 -32.24 -19.01 19.37
CA THR A 162 -31.82 -19.89 20.47
C THR A 162 -30.41 -19.54 20.98
N ASP A 163 -29.97 -20.19 22.05
CA ASP A 163 -28.60 -20.13 22.57
C ASP A 163 -27.67 -21.23 22.01
N ARG A 164 -28.18 -22.11 21.14
CA ARG A 164 -27.42 -23.22 20.57
C ARG A 164 -26.45 -22.70 19.51
N SER A 165 -25.17 -22.94 19.73
CA SER A 165 -24.12 -22.58 18.76
C SER A 165 -22.88 -23.46 18.85
N VAL A 166 -22.15 -23.56 17.75
CA VAL A 166 -20.88 -24.29 17.63
C VAL A 166 -19.82 -23.41 16.98
N GLY A 167 -18.57 -23.51 17.43
CA GLY A 167 -17.44 -22.76 16.88
C GLY A 167 -16.96 -23.31 15.54
N ILE A 168 -16.33 -22.46 14.73
CA ILE A 168 -15.81 -22.82 13.40
C ILE A 168 -14.78 -23.97 13.45
N PHE A 169 -13.98 -24.05 14.51
CA PHE A 169 -13.02 -25.14 14.71
C PHE A 169 -13.68 -26.45 15.15
N GLU A 170 -14.77 -26.37 15.92
CA GLU A 170 -15.59 -27.54 16.29
C GLU A 170 -16.30 -28.09 15.04
N VAL A 171 -16.78 -27.22 14.17
CA VAL A 171 -17.33 -27.57 12.86
C VAL A 171 -16.27 -28.23 11.97
N ALA A 172 -15.04 -27.70 11.94
CA ALA A 172 -13.93 -28.34 11.22
C ALA A 172 -13.59 -29.73 11.77
N ALA A 173 -13.57 -29.89 13.10
CA ALA A 173 -13.37 -31.20 13.74
C ALA A 173 -14.51 -32.18 13.40
N ALA A 174 -15.75 -31.70 13.40
CA ALA A 174 -16.91 -32.52 13.11
C ALA A 174 -16.94 -33.03 11.68
N ALA A 175 -16.48 -32.23 10.72
CA ALA A 175 -16.37 -32.61 9.31
C ALA A 175 -15.42 -33.80 9.08
N LEU A 176 -14.51 -34.07 10.01
CA LEU A 176 -13.57 -35.20 9.93
C LEU A 176 -14.05 -36.46 10.67
N ARG A 177 -15.22 -36.41 11.32
CA ARG A 177 -15.75 -37.58 12.03
C ARG A 177 -16.20 -38.67 11.05
N PRO A 178 -16.04 -39.96 11.40
CA PRO A 178 -16.49 -41.07 10.55
C PRO A 178 -18.00 -41.09 10.28
N ASP A 179 -18.79 -40.46 11.15
CA ASP A 179 -20.25 -40.37 11.03
C ASP A 179 -20.73 -39.07 10.38
N ALA A 180 -19.82 -38.26 9.84
CA ALA A 180 -20.20 -37.10 9.03
C ALA A 180 -21.02 -37.57 7.82
N PRO A 181 -22.17 -36.92 7.52
CA PRO A 181 -23.00 -37.30 6.39
C PRO A 181 -22.26 -37.25 5.05
N ASP A 182 -22.71 -38.07 4.10
CA ASP A 182 -22.17 -38.09 2.74
C ASP A 182 -22.18 -36.66 2.13
N GLY A 183 -21.04 -36.25 1.59
CA GLY A 183 -20.85 -34.91 1.02
C GLY A 183 -20.58 -33.79 2.04
N LEU A 184 -20.57 -34.07 3.35
CA LEU A 184 -20.10 -33.14 4.39
C LEU A 184 -18.70 -33.50 4.91
N GLY A 185 -18.30 -34.78 4.81
CA GLY A 185 -17.01 -35.28 5.24
C GLY A 185 -15.79 -34.62 4.57
N GLY A 186 -14.71 -34.44 5.32
CA GLY A 186 -13.42 -33.91 4.84
C GLY A 186 -13.05 -32.54 5.43
N PRO A 187 -11.90 -31.97 5.03
CA PRO A 187 -11.42 -30.69 5.58
C PRO A 187 -12.40 -29.55 5.35
N LEU A 188 -12.60 -28.69 6.35
CA LEU A 188 -13.35 -27.45 6.18
C LEU A 188 -12.48 -26.44 5.43
N ALA A 189 -12.59 -26.46 4.11
CA ALA A 189 -11.80 -25.64 3.21
C ALA A 189 -12.67 -24.94 2.16
N GLY A 190 -12.17 -23.83 1.64
CA GLY A 190 -12.79 -23.04 0.59
C GLY A 190 -11.73 -22.45 -0.35
N GLU A 191 -12.17 -22.12 -1.55
CA GLU A 191 -11.32 -21.61 -2.62
C GLU A 191 -11.97 -20.40 -3.28
N GLY A 192 -11.14 -19.42 -3.68
CA GLY A 192 -11.48 -18.41 -4.66
C GLY A 192 -10.41 -18.36 -5.74
N ASP A 193 -10.79 -18.42 -7.01
CA ASP A 193 -9.91 -18.27 -8.18
C ASP A 193 -10.57 -17.31 -9.16
N GLU A 194 -9.95 -16.15 -9.37
CA GLU A 194 -10.57 -15.07 -10.12
C GLU A 194 -9.60 -14.41 -11.08
N THR A 195 -10.12 -14.02 -12.24
CA THR A 195 -9.42 -13.12 -13.18
C THR A 195 -10.05 -11.74 -13.10
N ILE A 196 -9.38 -10.83 -12.38
CA ILE A 196 -9.81 -9.47 -12.12
C ILE A 196 -9.06 -8.53 -13.07
N SER A 197 -9.68 -8.20 -14.21
CA SER A 197 -9.11 -7.32 -15.22
C SER A 197 -9.48 -5.84 -15.03
N THR A 198 -10.44 -5.54 -14.16
CA THR A 198 -10.85 -4.17 -13.88
C THR A 198 -9.71 -3.40 -13.22
N PRO A 199 -9.27 -2.25 -13.77
CA PRO A 199 -8.23 -1.44 -13.13
C PRO A 199 -8.71 -0.82 -11.81
N SER A 200 -7.76 -0.45 -10.95
CA SER A 200 -8.00 0.38 -9.77
C SER A 200 -7.14 1.63 -9.85
N PHE A 201 -7.65 2.72 -9.29
CA PHE A 201 -7.07 4.04 -9.41
C PHE A 201 -6.96 4.68 -8.02
N PRO A 202 -5.98 4.28 -7.19
CA PRO A 202 -5.64 5.06 -6.02
C PRO A 202 -5.10 6.43 -6.46
N TYR A 203 -5.26 7.42 -5.60
CA TYR A 203 -4.89 8.79 -5.88
C TYR A 203 -4.48 9.47 -4.59
N GLY A 204 -3.84 10.63 -4.73
CA GLY A 204 -3.45 11.42 -3.58
C GLY A 204 -2.79 12.70 -4.01
N CYS A 205 -2.26 13.41 -3.01
CA CYS A 205 -1.53 14.64 -3.23
C CYS A 205 -0.38 14.77 -2.23
N ALA A 206 0.78 15.20 -2.72
CA ALA A 206 1.94 15.52 -1.90
C ALA A 206 2.33 16.99 -2.05
N VAL A 207 2.80 17.56 -0.94
CA VAL A 207 3.43 18.88 -0.87
C VAL A 207 4.83 18.71 -0.29
N CYS A 208 5.83 19.20 -1.03
CA CYS A 208 7.22 19.22 -0.63
C CYS A 208 7.66 20.67 -0.45
N GLU A 209 8.39 20.96 0.64
CA GLU A 209 9.14 22.21 0.76
C GLU A 209 10.64 21.91 0.81
N VAL A 210 11.41 22.70 0.06
CA VAL A 210 12.87 22.60 0.01
C VAL A 210 13.54 23.91 0.35
N GLU A 211 14.76 23.83 0.89
CA GLU A 211 15.70 24.96 0.95
C GLU A 211 16.92 24.67 0.08
N VAL A 212 17.35 25.66 -0.70
CA VAL A 212 18.49 25.57 -1.61
C VAL A 212 19.58 26.53 -1.17
N ASP A 213 20.80 26.00 -1.09
CA ASP A 213 22.03 26.77 -0.97
C ASP A 213 22.39 27.46 -2.29
N PRO A 214 22.42 28.79 -2.36
CA PRO A 214 22.81 29.48 -3.59
C PRO A 214 24.30 29.41 -3.94
N GLU A 215 25.15 29.05 -2.99
CA GLU A 215 26.60 28.95 -3.17
C GLU A 215 27.03 27.55 -3.58
N THR A 216 26.36 26.51 -3.06
CA THR A 216 26.73 25.11 -3.28
C THR A 216 25.73 24.32 -4.12
N GLY A 217 24.51 24.83 -4.31
CA GLY A 217 23.42 24.13 -4.98
C GLY A 217 22.81 22.99 -4.17
N VAL A 218 23.25 22.77 -2.92
CA VAL A 218 22.68 21.75 -2.04
C VAL A 218 21.20 22.02 -1.80
N VAL A 219 20.38 21.00 -1.99
CA VAL A 219 18.94 21.01 -1.74
C VAL A 219 18.65 20.20 -0.47
N GLU A 220 17.96 20.82 0.48
CA GLU A 220 17.48 20.18 1.71
C GLU A 220 15.94 20.08 1.65
N VAL A 221 15.39 18.89 1.83
CA VAL A 221 13.94 18.70 2.00
C VAL A 221 13.58 19.06 3.44
N VAL A 222 12.89 20.17 3.65
CA VAL A 222 12.61 20.73 4.98
C VAL A 222 11.20 20.40 5.49
N ARG A 223 10.29 20.01 4.59
CA ARG A 223 8.95 19.56 4.95
C ARG A 223 8.38 18.64 3.88
N TRP A 224 7.69 17.59 4.30
CA TRP A 224 6.88 16.76 3.43
C TRP A 224 5.50 16.53 4.03
N THR A 225 4.46 16.69 3.22
CA THR A 225 3.09 16.39 3.60
C THR A 225 2.40 15.60 2.51
N CYS A 226 1.71 14.51 2.83
CA CYS A 226 1.00 13.67 1.87
C CYS A 226 -0.38 13.27 2.37
N VAL A 227 -1.34 13.18 1.45
CA VAL A 227 -2.64 12.54 1.66
C VAL A 227 -2.82 11.49 0.56
N ASP A 228 -2.93 10.22 0.97
CA ASP A 228 -3.09 9.08 0.07
C ASP A 228 -4.48 8.46 0.22
N ASP A 229 -5.16 8.15 -0.89
CA ASP A 229 -6.45 7.45 -0.89
C ASP A 229 -6.35 6.06 -1.54
N CYS A 230 -6.25 5.05 -0.68
CA CYS A 230 -6.21 3.64 -1.07
C CYS A 230 -7.58 2.95 -0.98
N GLY A 231 -8.69 3.70 -0.96
CA GLY A 231 -9.99 3.17 -0.59
C GLY A 231 -10.01 2.73 0.87
N ARG A 232 -10.62 1.58 1.16
CA ARG A 232 -10.67 1.05 2.53
C ARG A 232 -9.26 0.68 3.04
N ALA A 233 -8.86 1.22 4.18
CA ALA A 233 -7.57 0.93 4.80
C ALA A 233 -7.64 -0.29 5.74
N VAL A 234 -7.05 -1.41 5.33
CA VAL A 234 -7.00 -2.64 6.16
C VAL A 234 -6.06 -2.46 7.36
N ASN A 235 -4.89 -1.88 7.12
CA ASN A 235 -3.92 -1.60 8.16
C ASN A 235 -3.29 -0.21 7.93
N PRO A 236 -3.82 0.84 8.59
CA PRO A 236 -3.31 2.20 8.46
C PRO A 236 -1.81 2.33 8.80
N MET A 237 -1.33 1.60 9.81
CA MET A 237 0.09 1.64 10.20
C MET A 237 1.01 1.15 9.07
N ILE A 238 0.66 0.04 8.42
CA ILE A 238 1.42 -0.50 7.29
C ILE A 238 1.36 0.47 6.10
N LEU A 239 0.19 1.05 5.81
CA LEU A 239 0.03 2.03 4.73
C LEU A 239 0.91 3.26 4.95
N HIS A 240 0.93 3.83 6.16
CA HIS A 240 1.87 4.92 6.49
C HIS A 240 3.33 4.51 6.29
N GLY A 241 3.71 3.28 6.67
CA GLY A 241 5.04 2.74 6.41
C GLY A 241 5.37 2.64 4.91
N GLN A 242 4.42 2.20 4.08
CA GLN A 242 4.58 2.18 2.62
C GLN A 242 4.75 3.60 2.06
N THR A 243 3.92 4.55 2.50
CA THR A 243 4.05 5.96 2.10
C THR A 243 5.43 6.50 2.48
N HIS A 244 5.93 6.25 3.69
CA HIS A 244 7.26 6.72 4.11
C HIS A 244 8.39 6.14 3.23
N GLY A 245 8.36 4.83 2.96
CA GLY A 245 9.34 4.19 2.07
C GLY A 245 9.28 4.74 0.65
N GLY A 246 8.07 4.94 0.12
CA GLY A 246 7.85 5.52 -1.21
C GLY A 246 8.35 6.96 -1.33
N ILE A 247 8.12 7.79 -0.31
CA ILE A 247 8.64 9.16 -0.27
C ILE A 247 10.17 9.14 -0.30
N ALA A 248 10.80 8.32 0.54
CA ALA A 248 12.26 8.23 0.58
C ALA A 248 12.84 7.81 -0.78
N ALA A 249 12.27 6.78 -1.42
CA ALA A 249 12.70 6.32 -2.73
C ALA A 249 12.51 7.40 -3.82
N GLY A 250 11.36 8.06 -3.85
CA GLY A 250 11.08 9.09 -4.85
C GLY A 250 11.91 10.37 -4.67
N VAL A 251 12.13 10.82 -3.43
CA VAL A 251 13.06 11.93 -3.16
C VAL A 251 14.49 11.53 -3.51
N GLY A 252 14.88 10.29 -3.22
CA GLY A 252 16.16 9.71 -3.61
C GLY A 252 16.42 9.82 -5.10
N GLN A 253 15.51 9.33 -5.91
CA GLN A 253 15.56 9.48 -7.36
C GLN A 253 15.53 10.94 -7.84
N ALA A 254 14.78 11.81 -7.16
CA ALA A 254 14.70 13.23 -7.55
C ALA A 254 16.00 13.99 -7.31
N LEU A 255 16.77 13.67 -6.26
CA LEU A 255 17.89 14.50 -5.81
C LEU A 255 19.27 13.83 -5.90
N TRP A 256 19.35 12.51 -5.82
CA TRP A 256 20.62 11.83 -5.53
C TRP A 256 20.90 10.57 -6.37
N GLU A 257 19.91 9.71 -6.62
CA GLU A 257 20.12 8.40 -7.24
C GLU A 257 20.32 8.52 -8.77
N GLU A 258 21.46 8.03 -9.27
CA GLU A 258 21.79 8.03 -10.70
C GLU A 258 22.50 6.74 -11.12
N CYS A 259 21.93 6.03 -12.09
CA CYS A 259 22.60 4.92 -12.78
C CYS A 259 23.45 5.46 -13.93
N HIS A 260 24.64 5.97 -13.63
CA HIS A 260 25.56 6.52 -14.62
C HIS A 260 26.39 5.43 -15.34
N TYR A 261 26.48 5.54 -16.66
CA TYR A 261 27.31 4.72 -17.53
C TYR A 261 28.26 5.59 -18.34
N ASP A 262 29.51 5.16 -18.47
CA ASP A 262 30.47 5.78 -19.38
C ASP A 262 30.02 5.62 -20.84
N GLU A 263 29.88 6.72 -21.57
CA GLU A 263 29.32 6.73 -22.92
C GLU A 263 30.16 5.98 -23.94
N GLN A 264 31.49 5.90 -23.76
CA GLN A 264 32.40 5.29 -24.73
C GLN A 264 32.53 3.78 -24.53
N THR A 265 32.59 3.35 -23.27
CA THR A 265 32.89 1.97 -22.89
C THR A 265 31.66 1.19 -22.41
N GLY A 266 30.58 1.89 -22.05
CA GLY A 266 29.39 1.29 -21.44
C GLY A 266 29.62 0.79 -20.01
N GLN A 267 30.73 1.14 -19.37
CA GLN A 267 30.99 0.75 -17.98
C GLN A 267 30.10 1.51 -17.00
N SER A 268 29.51 0.81 -16.03
CA SER A 268 28.75 1.46 -14.96
C SER A 268 29.69 2.14 -13.98
N ALA A 269 29.49 3.45 -13.76
CA ALA A 269 30.23 4.22 -12.77
C ALA A 269 29.51 4.29 -11.41
N SER A 270 28.36 3.62 -11.28
CA SER A 270 27.44 3.72 -10.14
C SER A 270 27.16 2.34 -9.51
N ALA A 271 28.14 1.43 -9.58
CA ALA A 271 27.98 0.03 -9.19
C ALA A 271 28.07 -0.23 -7.67
N THR A 272 28.32 0.80 -6.85
CA THR A 272 28.40 0.70 -5.39
C THR A 272 27.63 1.83 -4.70
N PHE A 273 27.30 1.67 -3.42
CA PHE A 273 26.67 2.74 -2.62
C PHE A 273 27.59 3.93 -2.30
N MET A 274 28.85 3.90 -2.72
CA MET A 274 29.72 5.08 -2.68
C MET A 274 29.34 6.08 -3.77
N GLU A 275 28.84 5.60 -4.91
CA GLU A 275 28.43 6.42 -6.06
C GLU A 275 26.91 6.48 -6.22
N TYR A 276 26.19 5.38 -5.93
CA TYR A 276 24.74 5.34 -5.92
C TYR A 276 24.22 5.75 -4.53
N VAL A 277 23.88 7.03 -4.39
CA VAL A 277 23.52 7.63 -3.10
C VAL A 277 22.11 7.23 -2.68
N LEU A 278 22.03 6.21 -1.83
CA LEU A 278 20.78 5.87 -1.14
C LEU A 278 20.46 6.90 -0.05
N PRO A 279 19.21 7.39 0.04
CA PRO A 279 18.76 8.29 1.09
C PRO A 279 19.05 7.75 2.50
N ARG A 280 19.53 8.63 3.38
CA ARG A 280 19.78 8.35 4.80
C ARG A 280 18.77 9.08 5.69
N ALA A 281 18.68 8.64 6.95
CA ALA A 281 17.73 9.18 7.91
C ALA A 281 17.91 10.69 8.19
N ASP A 282 19.13 11.22 8.06
CA ASP A 282 19.46 12.63 8.25
C ASP A 282 19.21 13.50 7.01
N MET A 283 18.92 12.89 5.86
CA MET A 283 18.66 13.59 4.59
C MET A 283 17.18 13.94 4.37
N LEU A 284 16.30 13.41 5.22
CA LEU A 284 14.84 13.52 5.07
C LEU A 284 14.22 14.06 6.37
N PRO A 285 13.17 14.89 6.27
CA PRO A 285 12.44 15.33 7.45
C PRO A 285 11.53 14.20 7.95
N MET A 286 10.94 14.40 9.13
CA MET A 286 9.74 13.63 9.48
C MET A 286 8.60 14.00 8.53
N PHE A 287 7.82 13.00 8.12
CA PHE A 287 6.72 13.18 7.18
C PHE A 287 5.39 13.40 7.92
N THR A 288 4.55 14.28 7.39
CA THR A 288 3.15 14.41 7.80
C THR A 288 2.30 13.66 6.78
N THR A 289 1.73 12.52 7.15
CA THR A 289 0.94 11.70 6.21
C THR A 289 -0.46 11.44 6.76
N GLU A 290 -1.47 11.50 5.91
CA GLU A 290 -2.83 11.06 6.24
C GLU A 290 -3.38 10.11 5.17
N ILE A 291 -4.31 9.27 5.59
CA ILE A 291 -5.05 8.37 4.71
C ILE A 291 -6.45 8.94 4.51
N SER A 292 -6.84 9.13 3.25
CA SER A 292 -8.23 9.34 2.87
C SER A 292 -8.87 8.00 2.52
N GLU A 293 -10.10 7.77 2.97
CA GLU A 293 -10.81 6.52 2.70
C GLU A 293 -12.08 6.77 1.89
N VAL A 294 -11.94 6.84 0.56
CA VAL A 294 -13.08 6.80 -0.37
C VAL A 294 -13.18 5.40 -0.98
N PRO A 295 -14.07 4.52 -0.49
CA PRO A 295 -14.14 3.13 -0.94
C PRO A 295 -14.23 2.98 -2.46
N SER A 296 -13.51 1.98 -2.98
CA SER A 296 -13.57 1.63 -4.40
C SER A 296 -14.95 1.09 -4.78
N THR A 297 -15.56 1.65 -5.81
CA THR A 297 -16.83 1.14 -6.37
C THR A 297 -16.64 -0.06 -7.28
N SER A 298 -15.40 -0.38 -7.69
CA SER A 298 -15.07 -1.51 -8.57
C SER A 298 -14.48 -2.71 -7.84
N ASN A 299 -14.32 -2.61 -6.52
CA ASN A 299 -13.86 -3.71 -5.66
C ASN A 299 -14.94 -3.97 -4.60
N PRO A 300 -15.42 -5.22 -4.43
CA PRO A 300 -16.52 -5.52 -3.51
C PRO A 300 -16.18 -5.24 -2.03
N LEU A 301 -14.89 -5.15 -1.68
CA LEU A 301 -14.41 -4.83 -0.34
C LEU A 301 -14.01 -3.35 -0.18
N GLY A 302 -14.22 -2.52 -1.20
CA GLY A 302 -13.84 -1.11 -1.20
C GLY A 302 -12.32 -0.86 -1.31
N LEU A 303 -11.51 -1.89 -1.59
CA LEU A 303 -10.05 -1.83 -1.57
C LEU A 303 -9.44 -1.25 -2.87
N ARG A 304 -8.31 -0.53 -2.75
CA ARG A 304 -7.38 -0.21 -3.85
C ARG A 304 -5.94 -0.63 -3.48
N GLY A 305 -5.00 -0.40 -4.39
CA GLY A 305 -3.58 -0.46 -4.03
C GLY A 305 -3.18 0.73 -3.16
N GLY A 306 -2.16 0.55 -2.33
CA GLY A 306 -1.65 1.60 -1.44
C GLY A 306 -0.14 1.51 -1.20
N GLY A 307 0.59 0.78 -2.06
CA GLY A 307 2.03 0.59 -1.90
C GLY A 307 2.89 1.65 -2.59
N GLU A 308 2.36 2.31 -3.62
CA GLU A 308 3.12 3.19 -4.54
C GLU A 308 2.74 4.68 -4.38
N GLY A 309 1.82 5.00 -3.46
CA GLY A 309 1.31 6.36 -3.24
C GLY A 309 2.38 7.35 -2.77
N GLY A 310 3.34 6.91 -1.95
CA GLY A 310 4.43 7.78 -1.52
C GLY A 310 5.44 8.11 -2.63
N THR A 311 5.72 7.16 -3.54
CA THR A 311 6.72 7.34 -4.60
C THR A 311 6.17 8.07 -5.82
N THR A 312 4.89 7.89 -6.14
CA THR A 312 4.27 8.41 -7.37
C THR A 312 4.32 9.94 -7.47
N PRO A 313 3.94 10.72 -6.44
CA PRO A 313 4.00 12.18 -6.51
C PRO A 313 5.40 12.73 -6.17
N ALA A 314 6.31 11.90 -5.65
CA ALA A 314 7.49 12.40 -4.98
C ALA A 314 8.48 13.12 -5.90
N LEU A 315 8.67 12.60 -7.11
CA LEU A 315 9.53 13.21 -8.14
C LEU A 315 9.04 14.62 -8.49
N ALA A 316 7.76 14.73 -8.86
CA ALA A 316 7.16 15.99 -9.27
C ALA A 316 7.08 16.99 -8.11
N ALA A 317 6.66 16.55 -6.91
CA ALA A 317 6.59 17.43 -5.75
C ALA A 317 7.99 18.01 -5.41
N THR A 318 9.03 17.17 -5.46
CA THR A 318 10.40 17.61 -5.16
C THR A 318 10.94 18.57 -6.22
N ILE A 319 10.87 18.22 -7.51
CA ILE A 319 11.41 19.07 -8.57
C ILE A 319 10.61 20.37 -8.72
N ASN A 320 9.29 20.32 -8.57
CA ASN A 320 8.49 21.55 -8.54
C ASN A 320 8.91 22.46 -7.38
N ALA A 321 9.23 21.90 -6.21
CA ALA A 321 9.73 22.69 -5.09
C ALA A 321 11.09 23.31 -5.37
N VAL A 322 12.01 22.59 -6.03
CA VAL A 322 13.33 23.14 -6.41
C VAL A 322 13.19 24.24 -7.47
N VAL A 323 12.36 24.03 -8.49
CA VAL A 323 12.09 25.04 -9.52
C VAL A 323 11.41 26.27 -8.91
N ASP A 324 10.41 26.10 -8.06
CA ASP A 324 9.76 27.21 -7.35
C ASP A 324 10.75 27.98 -6.44
N ALA A 325 11.68 27.27 -5.78
CA ALA A 325 12.72 27.91 -4.99
C ALA A 325 13.59 28.86 -5.84
N LEU A 326 13.87 28.48 -7.09
CA LEU A 326 14.78 29.19 -8.01
C LEU A 326 14.06 30.08 -9.04
N ALA A 327 12.73 30.14 -9.01
CA ALA A 327 11.92 30.84 -10.00
C ALA A 327 12.27 32.34 -10.12
N GLU A 328 12.65 33.00 -9.02
CA GLU A 328 13.08 34.41 -9.04
C GLU A 328 14.38 34.65 -9.82
N LEU A 329 15.16 33.59 -10.07
CA LEU A 329 16.35 33.62 -10.91
C LEU A 329 16.02 33.33 -12.38
N GLY A 330 14.77 33.00 -12.71
CA GLY A 330 14.36 32.59 -14.06
C GLY A 330 14.64 31.12 -14.40
N VAL A 331 14.87 30.27 -13.39
CA VAL A 331 14.95 28.82 -13.60
C VAL A 331 13.53 28.27 -13.72
N GLU A 332 13.21 27.69 -14.88
CA GLU A 332 11.88 27.11 -15.17
C GLU A 332 11.89 25.58 -15.20
N HIS A 333 13.07 24.96 -15.28
CA HIS A 333 13.22 23.50 -15.42
C HIS A 333 14.57 23.03 -14.86
N LEU A 334 14.58 21.80 -14.34
CA LEU A 334 15.78 21.09 -13.88
C LEU A 334 15.66 19.60 -14.22
N GLU A 335 16.74 19.05 -14.79
CA GLU A 335 16.86 17.61 -15.04
C GLU A 335 17.10 16.83 -13.74
N MET A 336 16.50 15.64 -13.65
CA MET A 336 16.71 14.72 -12.53
C MET A 336 17.92 13.80 -12.74
N PRO A 337 18.62 13.38 -11.68
CA PRO A 337 18.50 13.94 -10.32
C PRO A 337 19.00 15.40 -10.28
N ALA A 338 18.35 16.23 -9.46
CA ALA A 338 18.74 17.62 -9.21
C ALA A 338 19.93 17.68 -8.23
N THR A 339 21.07 17.12 -8.66
CA THR A 339 22.29 17.09 -7.86
C THR A 339 22.77 18.51 -7.52
N PRO A 340 23.55 18.68 -6.43
CA PRO A 340 24.07 20.01 -6.05
C PRO A 340 24.79 20.71 -7.20
N GLU A 341 25.55 19.97 -7.99
CA GLU A 341 26.24 20.51 -9.17
C GLU A 341 25.28 21.04 -10.22
N ARG A 342 24.24 20.28 -10.59
CA ARG A 342 23.26 20.70 -11.61
C ARG A 342 22.48 21.93 -11.15
N VAL A 343 22.05 21.95 -9.88
CA VAL A 343 21.37 23.08 -9.27
C VAL A 343 22.28 24.31 -9.25
N TRP A 344 23.54 24.16 -8.82
CA TRP A 344 24.52 25.24 -8.84
C TRP A 344 24.75 25.79 -10.25
N ARG A 345 24.92 24.92 -11.25
CA ARG A 345 25.09 25.33 -12.65
C ARG A 345 23.89 26.12 -13.15
N ALA A 346 22.66 25.71 -12.82
CA ALA A 346 21.45 26.44 -13.16
C ALA A 346 21.43 27.85 -12.55
N ILE A 347 21.77 27.97 -11.26
CA ILE A 347 21.90 29.26 -10.56
C ILE A 347 22.95 30.15 -11.23
N GLN A 348 24.13 29.60 -11.58
CA GLN A 348 25.19 30.38 -12.22
C GLN A 348 24.81 30.83 -13.62
N ALA A 349 24.12 29.98 -14.40
CA ALA A 349 23.64 30.33 -15.73
C ALA A 349 22.62 31.48 -15.66
N ALA A 350 21.69 31.41 -14.71
CA ALA A 350 20.70 32.45 -14.46
C ALA A 350 21.28 33.81 -14.00
N ARG A 351 22.45 33.79 -13.33
CA ARG A 351 23.16 35.00 -12.90
C ARG A 351 24.00 35.65 -13.98
N ARG A 352 24.25 34.98 -15.11
CA ARG A 352 25.00 35.56 -16.23
C ARG A 352 24.07 36.53 -16.98
N PRO A 353 24.49 37.80 -17.14
CA PRO A 353 23.66 38.87 -17.70
C PRO A 353 23.30 38.66 -19.17
#